data_AF-A0A348AP28-F1
#
_entry.id   AF-A0A348AP28-F1
#
_cell.length_a   1.000
_cell.length_b   1.000
_cell.length_c   1.000
_cell.angle_alpha   90.00
_cell.angle_beta   90.00
_cell.angle_gamma   90.00
#
_symmetry.space_group_name_H-M   'P 1'
#
loop_
_entity.id
_entity.type
_entity.pdbx_description
1 polymer ?
#
loop_
_entity_poly.entity_id
_entity_poly.type
_entity_poly.pdbx_seq_one_letter_code
_entity_poly.pdbx_strand_id
1 'polypeptide(L)'
;MKDLIIKIAEEKILEAIENGELDNLPGKGKPLDLQDCCHIPPELRAGYKILKNAGLLPEEMELQKEIAALEKFIADCQQEDEKESLRKKLIEKNLYYDILMEKRRRR
;
A
#
# COMPACT_ATOMS: atom_id res chain seq x y z
N MET A 1 -16.73 -30.64 0.29
CA MET A 1 -15.92 -29.70 1.14
C MET A 1 -16.11 -28.26 0.72
N LYS A 2 -16.07 -27.92 -0.59
CA LYS A 2 -16.43 -26.59 -1.11
C LYS A 2 -17.86 -26.16 -0.74
N ASP A 3 -18.83 -27.06 -0.82
CA ASP A 3 -20.25 -26.72 -0.57
C ASP A 3 -20.54 -26.32 0.88
N LEU A 4 -19.77 -26.87 1.84
CA LEU A 4 -19.89 -26.51 3.25
C LEU A 4 -19.35 -25.09 3.51
N ILE A 5 -18.24 -24.72 2.86
CA ILE A 5 -17.65 -23.38 2.98
C ILE A 5 -18.59 -22.33 2.37
N ILE A 6 -19.22 -22.64 1.23
CA ILE A 6 -20.21 -21.77 0.59
C ILE A 6 -21.39 -21.54 1.52
N LYS A 7 -21.94 -22.61 2.12
CA LYS A 7 -23.09 -22.50 3.02
C LYS A 7 -22.79 -21.66 4.26
N ILE A 8 -21.63 -21.87 4.88
CA ILE A 8 -21.18 -21.07 6.04
C ILE A 8 -20.99 -19.60 5.64
N ALA A 9 -20.40 -19.33 4.47
CA ALA A 9 -20.23 -17.98 3.97
C ALA A 9 -21.58 -17.29 3.71
N GLU A 10 -22.54 -17.99 3.12
CA GLU A 10 -23.87 -17.47 2.81
C GLU A 10 -24.67 -17.14 4.07
N GLU A 11 -24.67 -18.03 5.07
CA GLU A 11 -25.28 -17.78 6.38
C GLU A 11 -24.66 -16.55 7.06
N LYS A 12 -23.34 -16.38 7.01
CA LYS A 12 -22.65 -15.21 7.58
C LYS A 12 -22.97 -13.90 6.85
N ILE A 13 -23.13 -13.94 5.53
CA ILE A 13 -23.50 -12.77 4.74
C ILE A 13 -24.93 -12.33 5.09
N LEU A 14 -25.86 -13.28 5.21
CA LEU A 14 -27.26 -13.00 5.59
C LEU A 14 -27.34 -12.40 7.00
N GLU A 15 -26.63 -12.96 7.98
CA GLU A 15 -26.56 -12.42 9.35
C GLU A 15 -26.07 -10.97 9.36
N ALA A 16 -25.01 -10.64 8.60
CA ALA A 16 -24.49 -9.28 8.49
C ALA A 16 -25.47 -8.30 7.81
N ILE A 17 -26.28 -8.79 6.87
CA ILE A 17 -27.35 -8.00 6.23
C ILE A 17 -28.47 -7.72 7.25
N GLU A 18 -28.94 -8.73 7.97
CA GLU A 18 -30.00 -8.59 8.99
C GLU A 18 -29.59 -7.64 10.12
N ASN A 19 -28.33 -7.68 10.52
CA ASN A 19 -27.76 -6.77 11.52
C ASN A 19 -27.51 -5.34 11.01
N GLY A 20 -27.70 -5.08 9.72
CA GLY A 20 -27.44 -3.78 9.10
C GLY A 20 -25.95 -3.41 9.04
N GLU A 21 -25.04 -4.37 9.21
CA GLU A 21 -23.58 -4.12 9.20
C GLU A 21 -23.10 -3.62 7.83
N LEU A 22 -23.85 -3.95 6.76
CA LEU A 22 -23.57 -3.51 5.40
C LEU A 22 -24.22 -2.17 5.03
N ASP A 23 -24.97 -1.55 5.95
CA ASP A 23 -25.79 -0.38 5.60
C ASP A 23 -25.03 0.94 5.48
N ASN A 24 -23.93 1.09 6.23
CA ASN A 24 -23.14 2.32 6.27
C ASN A 24 -21.67 2.07 5.87
N LEU A 25 -21.45 1.21 4.87
CA LEU A 25 -20.10 0.92 4.40
C LEU A 25 -19.44 2.16 3.78
N PRO A 26 -18.14 2.38 4.04
CA PRO A 26 -17.38 3.44 3.39
C PRO A 26 -17.36 3.18 1.87
N GLY A 27 -18.04 4.04 1.11
CA GLY A 27 -18.15 3.91 -0.34
C GLY A 27 -19.49 3.39 -0.86
N LYS A 28 -20.47 3.07 0.01
CA LYS A 28 -21.83 2.71 -0.42
C LYS A 28 -22.43 3.82 -1.29
N GLY A 29 -22.89 3.45 -2.49
CA GLY A 29 -23.47 4.38 -3.48
C GLY A 29 -22.46 5.28 -4.23
N LYS A 30 -21.16 5.15 -3.95
CA LYS A 30 -20.11 5.87 -4.70
C LYS A 30 -19.65 5.03 -5.91
N PRO A 31 -19.21 5.68 -7.00
CA PRO A 31 -18.60 4.95 -8.12
C PRO A 31 -17.40 4.15 -7.60
N LEU A 32 -17.28 2.91 -8.09
CA LEU A 32 -16.18 2.04 -7.71
C LEU A 32 -14.86 2.64 -8.20
N ASP A 33 -13.91 2.85 -7.30
CA ASP A 33 -12.54 3.21 -7.66
C ASP A 33 -11.85 1.98 -8.25
N LEU A 34 -11.91 1.87 -9.57
CA LEU A 34 -11.17 0.88 -10.35
C LEU A 34 -9.70 1.30 -10.36
N GLN A 35 -9.04 1.22 -9.20
CA GLN A 35 -7.62 1.48 -9.10
C GLN A 35 -6.90 0.59 -10.08
N ASP A 36 -6.22 1.23 -11.02
CA ASP A 36 -5.67 0.58 -12.18
C ASP A 36 -4.41 -0.17 -11.75
N CYS A 37 -4.58 -1.40 -11.26
CA CYS A 37 -3.49 -2.36 -11.04
C CYS A 37 -2.92 -2.88 -12.38
N CYS A 38 -3.11 -2.15 -13.48
CA CYS A 38 -2.63 -2.46 -14.82
C CYS A 38 -1.11 -2.62 -14.89
N HIS A 39 -0.39 -1.89 -14.04
CA HIS A 39 1.07 -1.98 -13.86
C HIS A 39 1.51 -3.19 -13.02
N ILE A 40 0.56 -3.93 -12.42
CA ILE A 40 0.82 -5.10 -11.59
C ILE A 40 0.47 -6.37 -12.39
N PRO A 41 1.39 -7.35 -12.48
CA PRO A 41 1.11 -8.64 -13.11
C PRO A 41 -0.18 -9.28 -12.55
N PRO A 42 -1.05 -9.88 -13.39
CA PRO A 42 -2.35 -10.43 -13.00
C PRO A 42 -2.31 -11.29 -11.72
N GLU A 43 -1.30 -12.14 -11.61
CA GLU A 43 -1.06 -13.07 -10.51
C GLU A 43 -0.74 -12.39 -9.17
N LEU A 44 -0.24 -11.14 -9.20
CA LEU A 44 0.12 -10.38 -8.00
C LEU A 44 -0.97 -9.40 -7.55
N ARG A 45 -1.95 -9.06 -8.40
CA ARG A 45 -2.95 -8.02 -8.12
C ARG A 45 -3.76 -8.28 -6.86
N ALA A 46 -4.18 -9.53 -6.64
CA ALA A 46 -4.97 -9.90 -5.48
C ALA A 46 -4.19 -9.67 -4.17
N GLY A 47 -2.91 -10.07 -4.15
CA GLY A 47 -2.02 -9.86 -3.02
C GLY A 47 -1.79 -8.37 -2.73
N TYR A 48 -1.45 -7.59 -3.76
CA TYR A 48 -1.28 -6.14 -3.62
C TYR A 48 -2.54 -5.42 -3.14
N LYS A 49 -3.71 -5.85 -3.61
CA LYS A 49 -4.99 -5.27 -3.19
C LYS A 49 -5.30 -5.56 -1.72
N ILE A 50 -5.02 -6.78 -1.25
CA ILE A 50 -5.18 -7.15 0.16
C ILE A 50 -4.24 -6.33 1.03
N LEU A 51 -2.96 -6.23 0.66
CA LEU A 51 -1.96 -5.46 1.42
C LEU A 51 -2.34 -3.97 1.48
N LYS A 52 -2.72 -3.38 0.34
CA LYS A 52 -3.19 -1.99 0.26
C LYS A 52 -4.42 -1.74 1.14
N ASN A 53 -5.39 -2.65 1.10
CA ASN A 53 -6.60 -2.54 1.93
C ASN A 53 -6.30 -2.68 3.43
N ALA A 54 -5.29 -3.48 3.78
CA ALA A 54 -4.83 -3.64 5.16
C ALA A 54 -3.95 -2.47 5.66
N GLY A 55 -3.66 -1.47 4.80
CA GLY A 55 -2.75 -0.38 5.11
C GLY A 55 -1.27 -0.78 5.16
N LEU A 56 -0.95 -2.01 4.73
CA LEU A 56 0.42 -2.51 4.63
C LEU A 56 1.03 -1.97 3.34
N LEU A 57 1.93 -0.99 3.48
CA LEU A 57 2.69 -0.49 2.35
C LEU A 57 3.82 -1.47 2.04
N PRO A 58 4.01 -1.86 0.76
CA PRO A 58 5.22 -2.53 0.35
C PRO A 58 6.46 -1.71 0.73
N GLU A 59 7.56 -2.38 1.07
CA GLU A 59 8.83 -1.78 1.51
C GLU A 59 9.33 -0.67 0.57
N GLU A 60 9.16 -0.85 -0.74
CA GLU A 60 9.52 0.16 -1.74
C GLU A 60 8.71 1.46 -1.62
N MET A 61 7.42 1.35 -1.26
CA MET A 61 6.54 2.50 -1.08
C MET A 61 6.82 3.20 0.26
N GLU A 62 7.21 2.46 1.29
CA GLU A 62 7.68 3.04 2.56
C GLU A 62 8.97 3.83 2.35
N LEU A 63 9.94 3.27 1.63
CA LEU A 63 11.17 3.98 1.27
C LEU A 63 10.91 5.24 0.46
N GLN A 64 10.02 5.20 -0.53
CA GLN A 64 9.65 6.39 -1.30
C GLN A 64 9.02 7.48 -0.43
N LYS A 65 8.19 7.11 0.55
CA LYS A 65 7.63 8.09 1.51
C LYS A 65 8.72 8.72 2.36
N GLU A 66 9.67 7.93 2.85
CA GLU A 66 10.80 8.44 3.64
C GLU A 66 11.69 9.38 2.82
N ILE A 67 11.99 9.03 1.56
CA ILE A 67 12.76 9.85 0.63
C ILE A 67 12.06 11.20 0.42
N ALA A 68 10.75 11.19 0.10
CA ALA A 68 9.98 12.42 -0.10
C ALA A 68 9.92 13.28 1.17
N ALA A 69 9.84 12.67 2.36
CA ALA A 69 9.88 13.40 3.62
C ALA A 69 11.26 14.04 3.86
N LEU A 70 12.36 13.31 3.59
CA LEU A 70 13.72 13.83 3.71
C LEU A 70 13.97 15.00 2.75
N GLU A 71 13.51 14.91 1.50
CA GLU A 71 13.61 15.99 0.52
C GLU A 71 12.88 17.25 1.01
N LYS A 72 11.67 17.09 1.56
CA LYS A 72 10.91 18.20 2.15
C LYS A 72 11.66 18.81 3.34
N PHE A 73 12.20 17.99 4.25
CA PHE A 73 12.98 18.49 5.37
C PHE A 73 14.23 19.25 4.92
N ILE A 74 14.93 18.77 3.88
CA ILE A 74 16.08 19.47 3.30
C ILE A 74 15.69 20.82 2.68
N ALA A 75 14.49 20.90 2.07
CA ALA A 75 13.97 22.14 1.50
C ALA A 75 13.61 23.18 2.57
N ASP A 76 13.03 22.72 3.69
CA ASP A 76 12.59 23.58 4.80
C ASP A 76 13.75 23.97 5.75
N CYS A 77 14.86 23.21 5.76
CA CYS A 77 15.98 23.41 6.68
C CYS A 77 16.87 24.60 6.27
N GLN A 78 17.13 25.50 7.23
CA GLN A 78 17.93 26.72 7.06
C GLN A 78 19.39 26.59 7.55
N GLN A 79 19.71 25.53 8.30
CA GLN A 79 21.06 25.27 8.82
C GLN A 79 21.85 24.35 7.88
N GLU A 80 23.03 24.77 7.45
CA GLU A 80 23.81 24.05 6.43
C GLU A 80 24.39 22.73 6.95
N ASP A 81 24.79 22.66 8.22
CA ASP A 81 25.34 21.45 8.85
C ASP A 81 24.28 20.32 8.95
N GLU A 82 23.05 20.68 9.37
CA GLU A 82 21.93 19.74 9.42
C GLU A 82 21.53 19.26 8.01
N LYS A 83 21.56 20.17 7.02
CA LYS A 83 21.26 19.87 5.62
C LYS A 83 22.23 18.86 5.02
N GLU A 84 23.52 18.96 5.32
CA GLU A 84 24.52 17.99 4.84
C GLU A 84 24.26 16.59 5.44
N SER A 85 23.90 16.52 6.72
CA SER A 85 23.57 15.26 7.38
C SER A 85 22.32 14.59 6.78
N LEU A 86 21.29 15.39 6.46
CA LEU A 86 20.06 14.92 5.81
C LEU A 86 20.32 14.47 4.37
N ARG A 87 21.18 15.16 3.63
CA ARG A 87 21.60 14.75 2.28
C ARG A 87 22.31 13.40 2.29
N LYS A 88 23.18 13.12 3.27
CA LYS A 88 23.82 11.81 3.40
C LYS A 88 22.79 10.69 3.61
N LYS A 89 21.80 10.91 4.50
CA LYS A 89 20.69 9.98 4.71
C LYS A 89 19.83 9.78 3.46
N LEU A 90 19.58 10.86 2.70
CA LEU A 90 18.83 10.79 1.45
C LEU A 90 19.56 9.91 0.40
N ILE A 91 20.88 10.07 0.26
CA ILE A 91 21.69 9.27 -0.66
C ILE A 91 21.64 7.78 -0.27
N GLU A 92 21.80 7.47 1.01
CA GLU A 92 21.73 6.11 1.53
C GLU A 92 20.38 5.44 1.21
N LYS A 93 19.27 6.16 1.45
CA LYS A 93 17.92 5.66 1.18
C LYS A 93 17.66 5.47 -0.31
N ASN A 94 18.12 6.38 -1.17
CA ASN A 94 18.04 6.23 -2.61
C ASN A 94 18.83 5.01 -3.11
N LEU A 95 20.06 4.80 -2.62
CA LEU A 95 20.86 3.62 -2.98
C LEU A 95 20.17 2.32 -2.55
N TYR A 96 19.59 2.28 -1.35
CA TYR A 96 18.86 1.12 -0.87
C TYR A 96 17.64 0.82 -1.75
N TYR A 97 16.89 1.86 -2.14
CA TYR A 97 15.76 1.75 -3.05
C TYR A 97 16.19 1.15 -4.40
N ASP A 98 17.27 1.64 -4.99
CA ASP A 98 17.78 1.13 -6.27
C ASP A 98 18.16 -0.35 -6.19
N ILE A 99 18.84 -0.76 -5.12
CA ILE A 99 19.20 -2.17 -4.88
C ILE A 99 17.95 -3.04 -4.73
N LEU A 100 16.95 -2.57 -3.99
CA LEU A 100 15.69 -3.28 -3.78
C LEU A 100 14.94 -3.49 -5.11
N MET A 101 14.87 -2.45 -5.94
CA MET A 101 14.20 -2.50 -7.24
C MET A 101 14.95 -3.39 -8.24
N GLU A 102 16.28 -3.36 -8.27
CA GLU A 102 17.10 -4.29 -9.07
C GLU A 102 16.85 -5.76 -8.69
N LYS A 103 16.78 -6.07 -7.39
CA LYS A 103 16.50 -7.44 -6.93
C LYS A 103 15.12 -7.93 -7.39
N ARG A 104 14.13 -7.06 -7.43
CA ARG A 104 12.78 -7.41 -7.91
C ARG A 104 12.70 -7.52 -9.42
N ARG A 105 13.46 -6.72 -10.18
CA ARG A 105 13.52 -6.81 -11.65
C ARG A 105 14.13 -8.12 -12.16
N ARG A 106 14.96 -8.77 -11.34
CA ARG A 106 15.63 -10.05 -11.65
C ARG A 106 14.84 -11.28 -11.18
N ARG A 107 13.69 -11.12 -10.51
CA ARG A 107 12.76 -12.20 -10.14
C ARG A 107 11.66 -12.32 -11.17
#